data_AF-A0A1I7II30-F1
#
_entry.id   AF-A0A1I7II30-F1
#
_cell.length_a   1.000
_cell.length_b   1.000
_cell.length_c   1.000
_cell.angle_alpha   90.00
_cell.angle_beta   90.00
_cell.angle_gamma   90.00
#
_symmetry.space_group_name_H-M   'P 1'
#
loop_
_entity.id
_entity.type
_entity.pdbx_description
1 polymer ?
#
loop_
_entity_poly.entity_id
_entity_poly.type
_entity_poly.pdbx_seq_one_letter_code
_entity_poly.pdbx_strand_id
1 'polypeptide(L)'
;MNFELDIFELSNLLSKIQKNYKLNIMVKSVQSGGWLTINGEAVILKSAVKGGEGCGSKFNNILHIKILNHAAYDGAVIKLTGAKDKKFKVSLNPAKAMQISKDGSRQMIIKENESTLKVDDNIVFSIDESAEKIKTYIEE
;
A
#
# COMPACT_ATOMS: atom_id res chain seq x y z
N MET A 1 5.84 2.28 13.12
CA MET A 1 4.95 1.32 13.83
C MET A 1 4.83 0.06 12.99
N ASN A 2 4.69 -1.12 13.60
CA ASN A 2 4.61 -2.39 12.89
C ASN A 2 3.32 -3.14 13.28
N PHE A 3 2.68 -3.75 12.29
CA PHE A 3 1.44 -4.49 12.40
C PHE A 3 1.54 -5.80 11.60
N GLU A 4 0.72 -6.78 11.96
CA GLU A 4 0.52 -7.98 11.16
C GLU A 4 -0.95 -8.06 10.76
N LEU A 5 -1.22 -7.87 9.47
CA LEU A 5 -2.58 -7.81 8.93
C LEU A 5 -2.87 -9.01 8.04
N ASP A 6 -4.04 -9.62 8.17
CA ASP A 6 -4.56 -10.53 7.16
C ASP A 6 -5.00 -9.75 5.89
N ILE A 7 -5.32 -10.47 4.80
CA ILE A 7 -5.68 -9.80 3.54
C ILE A 7 -6.95 -8.95 3.66
N PHE A 8 -7.87 -9.30 4.56
CA PHE A 8 -9.14 -8.61 4.75
C PHE A 8 -8.94 -7.33 5.54
N GLU A 9 -8.12 -7.38 6.60
CA GLU A 9 -7.69 -6.22 7.38
C GLU A 9 -6.92 -5.23 6.50
N LEU A 10 -5.93 -5.72 5.74
CA LEU A 10 -5.17 -4.88 4.79
C LEU A 10 -6.08 -4.29 3.71
N SER A 11 -7.00 -5.09 3.17
CA SER A 11 -7.95 -4.62 2.16
C SER A 11 -8.90 -3.55 2.71
N ASN A 12 -9.35 -3.69 3.94
CA ASN A 12 -10.21 -2.70 4.59
C ASN A 12 -9.45 -1.40 4.83
N LEU A 13 -8.24 -1.49 5.39
CA LEU A 13 -7.36 -0.36 5.63
C LEU A 13 -7.12 0.46 4.35
N LEU A 14 -6.66 -0.19 3.27
CA LEU A 14 -6.39 0.50 2.01
C LEU A 14 -7.66 1.11 1.38
N SER A 15 -8.82 0.46 1.56
CA SER A 15 -10.11 1.00 1.09
C SER A 15 -10.53 2.23 1.90
N LYS A 16 -10.33 2.23 3.22
CA LYS A 16 -10.59 3.40 4.09
C LYS A 16 -9.66 4.56 3.71
N ILE A 17 -8.38 4.29 3.51
CA ILE A 17 -7.39 5.33 3.13
C ILE A 17 -7.76 5.94 1.77
N GLN A 18 -8.00 5.13 0.74
CA GLN A 18 -8.37 5.60 -0.60
C GLN A 18 -9.59 6.53 -0.59
N LYS A 19 -10.58 6.28 0.27
CA LYS A 19 -11.79 7.11 0.33
C LYS A 19 -11.51 8.54 0.80
N ASN A 20 -10.47 8.72 1.60
CA ASN A 20 -10.19 9.98 2.27
C ASN A 20 -8.94 10.69 1.71
N TYR A 21 -8.00 9.92 1.13
CA TYR A 21 -6.67 10.40 0.77
C TYR A 21 -6.22 9.84 -0.57
N LYS A 22 -5.37 10.59 -1.27
CA LYS A 22 -4.67 10.09 -2.45
C LYS A 22 -3.67 9.01 -2.02
N LEU A 23 -3.75 7.85 -2.67
CA LEU A 23 -2.89 6.71 -2.42
C LEU A 23 -1.97 6.51 -3.62
N ASN A 24 -0.66 6.63 -3.42
CA ASN A 24 0.34 6.23 -4.41
C ASN A 24 0.96 4.90 -3.99
N ILE A 25 1.42 4.12 -4.96
CA ILE A 25 2.07 2.82 -4.72
C ILE A 25 3.37 2.73 -5.51
N MET A 26 4.34 2.05 -4.91
CA MET A 26 5.52 1.52 -5.55
C MET A 26 5.60 0.03 -5.24
N VAL A 27 5.73 -0.79 -6.27
CA VAL A 27 5.93 -2.24 -6.16
C VAL A 27 7.26 -2.60 -6.79
N LYS A 28 8.12 -3.23 -5.99
CA LYS A 28 9.39 -3.81 -6.42
C LYS A 28 9.21 -5.31 -6.65
N SER A 29 9.54 -5.78 -7.84
CA SER A 29 9.59 -7.20 -8.16
C SER A 29 11.02 -7.60 -8.50
N VAL A 30 11.55 -8.60 -7.79
CA VAL A 30 12.89 -9.15 -8.03
C VAL A 30 12.77 -10.23 -9.11
N GLN A 31 13.58 -10.12 -10.17
CA GLN A 31 13.67 -11.11 -11.24
C GLN A 31 15.11 -11.61 -11.35
N SER A 32 15.32 -12.79 -11.94
CA SER A 32 16.66 -13.34 -12.19
C SER A 32 17.41 -12.42 -13.17
N GLY A 33 18.22 -11.50 -12.64
CA GLY A 33 18.97 -10.50 -13.41
C GLY A 33 18.74 -9.03 -13.01
N GLY A 34 17.85 -8.74 -12.06
CA GLY A 34 17.64 -7.36 -11.59
C GLY A 34 16.34 -7.14 -10.80
N TRP A 35 15.86 -5.91 -10.76
CA TRP A 35 14.54 -5.57 -10.21
C TRP A 35 13.74 -4.73 -11.20
N LEU A 36 12.42 -4.95 -11.21
CA LEU A 36 11.45 -4.07 -11.85
C LEU A 36 10.73 -3.28 -10.76
N THR A 37 10.57 -1.98 -10.98
CA THR A 37 9.74 -1.12 -10.12
C THR A 37 8.56 -0.60 -10.92
N ILE A 38 7.36 -0.81 -10.41
CA ILE A 38 6.12 -0.22 -10.94
C ILE A 38 5.64 0.81 -9.93
N ASN A 39 5.38 2.03 -10.36
CA ASN A 39 4.85 3.08 -9.50
C ASN A 39 3.70 3.83 -10.17
N GLY A 40 2.90 4.52 -9.36
CA GLY A 40 1.79 5.33 -9.83
C GLY A 40 0.71 5.51 -8.78
N GLU A 41 -0.42 6.08 -9.20
CA GLU A 41 -1.59 6.22 -8.33
C GLU A 41 -2.27 4.86 -8.17
N ALA A 42 -2.61 4.50 -6.93
CA ALA A 42 -3.23 3.24 -6.59
C ALA A 42 -4.74 3.38 -6.46
N VAL A 43 -5.48 2.56 -7.19
CA VAL A 43 -6.93 2.45 -7.10
C VAL A 43 -7.32 1.03 -6.76
N ILE A 44 -7.91 0.83 -5.59
CA ILE A 44 -8.53 -0.41 -5.14
C ILE A 44 -9.77 -0.67 -6.00
N LEU A 45 -9.69 -1.67 -6.89
CA LEU A 45 -10.78 -2.06 -7.77
C LEU A 45 -11.72 -3.07 -7.11
N LYS A 46 -11.17 -3.97 -6.30
CA LYS A 46 -11.92 -5.04 -5.63
C LYS A 46 -11.27 -5.39 -4.31
N SER A 47 -12.03 -5.24 -3.25
CA SER A 47 -11.60 -5.57 -1.89
C SER A 47 -11.71 -7.08 -1.62
N ALA A 48 -10.86 -7.58 -0.73
CA ALA A 48 -11.01 -8.92 -0.17
C ALA A 48 -12.21 -8.93 0.80
N VAL A 49 -12.97 -10.02 0.81
CA VAL A 49 -14.21 -10.17 1.59
C VAL A 49 -14.19 -11.52 2.30
N LYS A 50 -14.28 -11.50 3.64
CA LYS A 50 -14.55 -12.72 4.42
C LYS A 50 -15.97 -13.18 4.04
N GLY A 51 -16.10 -14.41 3.56
CA GLY A 51 -17.44 -15.00 3.41
C GLY A 51 -18.11 -15.04 4.79
N GLY A 52 -19.40 -14.70 4.85
CA GLY A 52 -20.24 -14.92 6.02
C GLY A 52 -20.80 -16.34 6.04
N GLU A 53 -21.32 -16.77 7.17
CA GLU A 53 -22.14 -17.98 7.26
C GLU A 53 -23.47 -17.73 6.53
N GLY A 54 -23.58 -18.20 5.29
CA GLY A 54 -24.81 -18.06 4.49
C GLY A 54 -24.61 -18.35 3.00
N CYS A 55 -25.64 -18.95 2.39
CA CYS A 55 -25.68 -19.36 0.98
C CYS A 55 -25.78 -18.12 0.06
N GLY A 56 -24.65 -17.44 -0.17
CA GLY A 56 -24.60 -16.28 -1.07
C GLY A 56 -23.42 -15.33 -0.88
N SER A 57 -22.68 -15.42 0.24
CA SER A 57 -21.51 -14.58 0.45
C SER A 57 -20.29 -15.18 -0.27
N LYS A 58 -19.84 -14.52 -1.35
CA LYS A 58 -18.67 -14.97 -2.12
C LYS A 58 -17.40 -14.63 -1.36
N PHE A 59 -16.84 -15.62 -0.66
CA PHE A 59 -15.47 -15.55 -0.12
C PHE A 59 -14.50 -15.09 -1.21
N ASN A 60 -13.73 -14.04 -0.93
CA ASN A 60 -12.72 -13.52 -1.84
C ASN A 60 -11.49 -13.09 -1.05
N ASN A 61 -10.42 -13.89 -1.07
CA ASN A 61 -9.15 -13.57 -0.43
C ASN A 61 -8.19 -12.80 -1.33
N ILE A 62 -8.69 -12.14 -2.39
CA ILE A 62 -7.86 -11.41 -3.36
C ILE A 62 -8.25 -9.93 -3.39
N LEU A 63 -7.27 -9.07 -3.12
CA LEU A 63 -7.33 -7.62 -3.27
C LEU A 63 -6.77 -7.23 -4.66
N HIS A 64 -7.55 -6.47 -5.44
CA HIS A 64 -7.13 -5.97 -6.76
C HIS A 64 -6.82 -4.48 -6.69
N ILE A 65 -5.62 -4.11 -7.13
CA ILE A 65 -5.11 -2.73 -7.12
C ILE A 65 -4.73 -2.36 -8.56
N LYS A 66 -5.36 -1.35 -9.15
CA LYS A 66 -4.92 -0.74 -10.41
C LYS A 66 -3.90 0.34 -10.10
N ILE A 67 -2.77 0.32 -10.82
CA ILE A 67 -1.74 1.35 -10.77
C ILE A 67 -1.87 2.19 -12.03
N LEU A 68 -2.33 3.43 -11.86
CA LEU A 68 -2.45 4.37 -12.96
C LEU A 68 -1.10 5.05 -13.21
N ASN A 69 -0.62 4.97 -14.45
CA ASN A 69 0.55 5.70 -14.93
C ASN A 69 0.06 6.93 -15.72
N HIS A 70 0.72 8.08 -15.54
CA HIS A 70 0.47 9.32 -16.28
C HIS A 70 0.65 9.22 -17.82
N ALA A 71 1.28 8.16 -18.33
CA ALA A 71 1.50 7.93 -19.75
C ALA A 71 0.52 6.88 -20.34
N ALA A 72 -0.69 7.33 -20.70
CA ALA A 72 -1.58 6.86 -21.77
C ALA A 72 -1.89 5.35 -21.99
N TYR A 73 -1.44 4.43 -21.13
CA TYR A 73 -1.82 3.02 -21.18
C TYR A 73 -2.68 2.69 -19.96
N ASP A 74 -3.74 1.91 -20.20
CA ASP A 74 -4.57 1.32 -19.16
C ASP A 74 -3.69 0.72 -18.07
N GLY A 75 -3.70 1.34 -16.89
CA GLY A 75 -2.75 1.05 -15.81
C GLY A 75 -2.64 -0.44 -15.44
N ALA A 76 -1.53 -0.85 -14.82
CA ALA A 76 -1.31 -2.24 -14.45
C ALA A 76 -2.21 -2.67 -13.28
N VAL A 77 -2.78 -3.87 -13.32
CA VAL A 77 -3.52 -4.43 -12.17
C VAL A 77 -2.65 -5.43 -11.42
N ILE A 78 -2.40 -5.14 -10.15
CA ILE A 78 -1.73 -6.03 -9.21
C ILE A 78 -2.78 -6.71 -8.33
N LYS A 79 -2.57 -7.99 -8.03
CA LYS A 79 -3.42 -8.78 -7.14
C LYS A 79 -2.61 -9.23 -5.93
N LEU A 80 -3.10 -8.91 -4.74
CA LEU A 80 -2.58 -9.45 -3.49
C LEU A 80 -3.53 -10.54 -3.01
N THR A 81 -2.99 -11.73 -2.78
CA THR A 81 -3.77 -12.90 -2.36
C THR A 81 -3.39 -13.27 -0.94
N GLY A 82 -4.37 -13.33 -0.03
CA GLY A 82 -4.16 -13.85 1.31
C GLY A 82 -4.06 -15.37 1.30
N ALA A 83 -3.01 -15.91 1.92
CA ALA A 83 -2.92 -17.34 2.20
C ALA A 83 -3.52 -17.65 3.58
N LYS A 84 -4.04 -18.87 3.74
CA LYS A 84 -4.55 -19.36 5.03
C LYS A 84 -3.43 -19.27 6.07
N ASP A 85 -3.74 -18.71 7.24
CA ASP A 85 -2.84 -18.57 8.39
C ASP A 85 -1.56 -17.75 8.10
N LYS A 86 -1.53 -16.95 7.03
CA LYS A 86 -0.45 -15.99 6.76
C LYS A 86 -0.95 -14.56 6.87
N LYS A 87 -0.12 -13.73 7.49
CA LYS A 87 -0.32 -12.28 7.60
C LYS A 87 0.77 -11.55 6.83
N PHE A 88 0.42 -10.37 6.35
CA PHE A 88 1.35 -9.41 5.78
C PHE A 88 2.03 -8.63 6.91
N LYS A 89 3.34 -8.43 6.79
CA LYS A 89 4.07 -7.52 7.68
C LYS A 89 3.84 -6.10 7.20
N VAL A 90 3.22 -5.27 8.02
CA VAL A 90 2.87 -3.90 7.65
C VAL A 90 3.61 -2.93 8.54
N SER A 91 4.38 -2.00 7.96
CA SER A 91 5.03 -0.94 8.71
C SER A 91 4.54 0.43 8.27
N LEU A 92 4.05 1.23 9.21
CA LEU A 92 3.59 2.60 9.00
C LEU A 92 4.58 3.57 9.63
N ASN A 93 5.12 4.50 8.84
CA ASN A 93 6.11 5.47 9.30
C ASN A 93 5.89 6.83 8.61
N PRO A 94 6.36 7.94 9.21
CA PRO A 94 6.45 9.21 8.49
C PRO A 94 7.25 9.06 7.20
N ALA A 95 6.85 9.77 6.15
CA ALA A 95 7.57 9.73 4.89
C ALA A 95 8.95 10.38 5.04
N LYS A 96 9.91 9.93 4.22
CA LYS A 96 11.28 10.44 4.23
C LYS A 96 11.63 10.93 2.83
N ALA A 97 12.09 12.17 2.75
CA ALA A 97 12.55 12.77 1.51
C ALA A 97 14.07 12.97 1.57
N MET A 98 14.75 12.73 0.46
CA MET A 98 16.16 13.10 0.29
C MET A 98 16.22 14.49 -0.33
N GLN A 99 16.74 15.48 0.39
CA GLN A 99 17.05 16.78 -0.17
C GLN A 99 18.50 16.81 -0.62
N ILE A 100 18.71 17.33 -1.83
CA ILE A 100 20.04 17.60 -2.38
C ILE A 100 20.24 19.11 -2.39
N SER A 101 21.23 19.57 -1.64
CA SER A 101 21.60 20.98 -1.55
C SER A 101 22.37 21.42 -2.80
N LYS A 102 22.51 22.74 -2.98
CA LYS A 102 23.25 23.31 -4.13
C LYS A 102 24.72 22.90 -4.17
N ASP A 103 25.32 22.60 -3.03
CA ASP A 103 26.70 22.12 -2.88
C ASP A 103 26.84 20.60 -3.09
N GLY A 104 25.75 19.89 -3.40
CA GLY A 104 25.73 18.44 -3.60
C GLY A 104 25.60 17.63 -2.31
N SER A 105 25.52 18.27 -1.14
CA SER A 105 25.26 17.57 0.12
C SER A 105 23.84 16.97 0.12
N ARG A 106 23.70 15.82 0.78
CA ARG A 106 22.45 15.05 0.85
C ARG A 106 21.97 14.97 2.28
N GLN A 107 20.74 15.41 2.52
CA GLN A 107 20.11 15.36 3.84
C GLN A 107 18.78 14.62 3.75
N MET A 108 18.56 13.71 4.69
CA MET A 108 17.26 13.06 4.85
C MET A 108 16.36 13.93 5.73
N ILE A 109 15.16 14.21 5.25
CA ILE A 109 14.15 15.01 5.93
C ILE A 109 12.95 14.13 6.20
N ILE A 110 12.44 14.20 7.43
CA ILE A 110 11.21 13.54 7.83
C ILE A 110 10.04 14.47 7.50
N LYS A 111 9.03 13.92 6.82
CA LYS A 111 7.79 14.60 6.47
C LYS A 111 6.70 14.14 7.42
N GLU A 112 6.44 14.91 8.47
CA GLU A 112 5.48 14.52 9.52
C GLU A 112 4.02 14.45 9.03
N ASN A 113 3.69 15.23 7.99
CA ASN A 113 2.34 15.28 7.40
C ASN A 113 2.13 14.29 6.26
N GLU A 114 3.14 13.48 5.93
CA GLU A 114 3.06 12.43 4.90
C GLU A 114 3.47 11.11 5.53
N SER A 115 2.94 10.00 5.04
CA SER A 115 3.27 8.69 5.58
C SER A 115 3.54 7.66 4.51
N THR A 116 4.28 6.64 4.94
CA THR A 116 4.65 5.49 4.14
C THR A 116 4.13 4.23 4.83
N LEU A 117 3.26 3.50 4.15
CA LEU A 117 2.76 2.19 4.57
C LEU A 117 3.45 1.12 3.71
N LYS A 118 4.41 0.41 4.29
CA LYS A 118 5.11 -0.69 3.64
C LYS A 118 4.39 -2.01 3.94
N VAL A 119 4.18 -2.83 2.93
CA VAL A 119 3.63 -4.18 3.02
C VAL A 119 4.69 -5.17 2.57
N ASP A 120 5.07 -6.07 3.48
CA ASP A 120 6.23 -6.94 3.40
C ASP A 120 7.50 -6.16 2.98
N ASP A 121 8.28 -6.67 2.02
CA ASP A 121 9.51 -6.04 1.55
C ASP A 121 9.41 -5.35 0.20
N ASN A 122 8.28 -5.55 -0.49
CA ASN A 122 8.21 -5.30 -1.91
C ASN A 122 7.15 -4.26 -2.30
N ILE A 123 6.27 -3.87 -1.38
CA ILE A 123 5.17 -2.94 -1.67
C ILE A 123 5.25 -1.77 -0.70
N VAL A 124 5.21 -0.57 -1.25
CA VAL A 124 5.26 0.67 -0.48
C VAL A 124 4.13 1.57 -0.97
N PHE A 125 3.26 1.98 -0.06
CA PHE A 125 2.27 3.02 -0.31
C PHE A 125 2.73 4.33 0.27
N SER A 126 2.52 5.42 -0.47
CA SER A 126 2.72 6.80 0.01
C SER A 126 1.36 7.49 0.12
N ILE A 127 1.14 8.14 1.26
CA ILE A 127 -0.13 8.74 1.64
C ILE A 127 0.14 10.19 2.09
N ASP A 128 -0.63 11.13 1.56
CA ASP A 128 -0.55 12.56 1.92
C ASP A 128 -1.31 12.83 3.23
N GLU A 129 -0.91 12.11 4.28
CA GLU A 129 -1.41 12.24 5.65
C GLU A 129 -0.41 11.64 6.64
N SER A 130 -0.38 12.17 7.86
CA SER A 130 0.48 11.75 8.95
C SER A 130 0.29 10.28 9.36
N ALA A 131 1.37 9.65 9.81
CA ALA A 131 1.35 8.26 10.26
C ALA A 131 0.41 8.05 11.46
N GLU A 132 0.34 9.01 12.39
CA GLU A 132 -0.54 8.95 13.56
C GLU A 132 -2.02 8.96 13.16
N LYS A 133 -2.40 9.76 12.17
CA LYS A 133 -3.78 9.78 11.67
C LYS A 133 -4.14 8.51 10.92
N ILE A 134 -3.24 7.99 10.09
CA ILE A 134 -3.48 6.73 9.36
C ILE A 134 -3.60 5.54 10.32
N LYS A 135 -2.87 5.56 11.44
CA LYS A 135 -2.93 4.53 12.49
C LYS A 135 -4.34 4.31 13.02
N THR A 136 -5.15 5.37 13.16
CA THR A 136 -6.51 5.25 13.72
C THR A 136 -7.40 4.33 12.88
N TYR A 137 -7.18 4.24 11.57
CA TYR A 137 -7.95 3.34 10.70
C TYR A 137 -7.59 1.85 10.86
N ILE A 138 -6.46 1.55 11.50
CA ILE A 138 -5.97 0.19 11.79
C ILE A 138 -6.55 -0.31 13.13
N GLU A 139 -6.69 0.60 14.10
CA GLU A 139 -7.18 0.29 15.46
C GLU A 139 -8.72 0.26 15.56
N GLU A 140 -9.42 0.72 14.52
CA GLU A 140 -10.89 0.70 14.34
C GLU A 140 -11.42 -0.52 13.58
#